data_AF-A0A9E8SJC3-F1
#
_entry.id   AF-A0A9E8SJC3-F1
#
_cell.length_a   1.000
_cell.length_b   1.000
_cell.length_c   1.000
_cell.angle_alpha   90.00
_cell.angle_beta   90.00
_cell.angle_gamma   90.00
#
_symmetry.space_group_name_H-M   'P 1'
#
loop_
_entity.id
_entity.type
_entity.pdbx_description
1 polymer ?
#
loop_
_entity_poly.entity_id
_entity_poly.type
_entity_poly.pdbx_seq_one_letter_code
_entity_poly.pdbx_strand_id
1 'polypeptide(L)' 'MGKTKTSKSNLATSGAPLSEEEFKIMIKEAEKGPFYSIQETTLIIDKWKSKYAF' A
#
# COMPACT_ATOMS: atom_id res chain seq x y z
N MET A 1 -18.93 -23.83 -0.29
CA MET A 1 -18.65 -22.60 -1.06
C MET A 1 -18.21 -21.53 -0.07
N GLY A 2 -16.96 -21.09 -0.16
CA GLY A 2 -16.38 -20.14 0.80
C GLY A 2 -16.99 -18.75 0.65
N LYS A 3 -17.37 -18.13 1.77
CA LYS A 3 -17.87 -16.75 1.80
C LYS A 3 -16.73 -15.81 1.40
N THR A 4 -16.83 -15.14 0.26
CA THR A 4 -15.90 -14.07 -0.10
C THR A 4 -16.12 -12.91 0.86
N LYS A 5 -15.08 -12.51 1.60
CA LYS A 5 -15.12 -11.32 2.45
C LYS A 5 -15.20 -10.11 1.52
N THR A 6 -16.37 -9.49 1.43
CA THR A 6 -16.54 -8.21 0.75
C THR A 6 -15.84 -7.15 1.59
N SER A 7 -14.59 -6.80 1.25
CA SER A 7 -13.98 -5.58 1.78
C SER A 7 -14.79 -4.39 1.25
N LYS A 8 -15.43 -3.63 2.13
CA LYS A 8 -16.30 -2.50 1.79
C LYS A 8 -15.57 -1.33 1.11
N SER A 9 -14.24 -1.27 1.13
CA SER A 9 -13.47 -0.18 0.55
C SER A 9 -12.88 -0.58 -0.80
N ASN A 10 -13.30 0.11 -1.86
CA ASN A 10 -12.61 0.06 -3.14
C ASN A 10 -11.42 1.02 -3.08
N LEU A 11 -10.26 0.53 -2.65
CA LEU A 11 -9.01 1.31 -2.56
C LEU A 11 -8.45 1.70 -3.94
N ALA A 12 -9.01 1.19 -5.04
CA ALA A 12 -8.60 1.49 -6.40
C ALA A 12 -9.34 2.72 -7.02
N THR A 13 -10.36 3.25 -6.34
CA THR A 13 -11.10 4.44 -6.77
C THR A 13 -10.89 5.58 -5.78
N SER A 14 -10.40 6.73 -6.24
CA SER A 14 -10.26 7.93 -5.42
C SER A 14 -11.64 8.38 -4.95
N GLY A 15 -11.93 8.27 -3.66
CA GLY A 15 -13.29 8.53 -3.14
C GLY A 15 -13.36 9.18 -1.77
N ALA A 16 -12.39 8.96 -0.89
CA ALA A 16 -12.32 9.65 0.40
C ALA A 16 -10.90 9.57 0.98
N PRO A 17 -10.44 10.59 1.73
CA PRO A 17 -9.23 10.47 2.53
C PRO A 17 -9.37 9.33 3.54
N LEU A 18 -8.25 8.65 3.81
CA LEU A 18 -8.15 7.57 4.79
C LEU A 18 -8.51 8.09 6.20
N SER A 19 -9.23 7.30 7.01
CA SER A 19 -9.43 7.63 8.42
C SER A 19 -8.12 7.51 9.22
N GLU A 20 -8.03 8.16 10.37
CA GLU A 20 -6.85 8.05 11.23
C GLU A 20 -6.62 6.61 11.72
N GLU A 21 -7.70 5.89 12.04
CA GLU A 21 -7.66 4.49 12.43
C GLU A 21 -7.16 3.59 11.30
N GLU A 22 -7.66 3.82 10.08
CA GLU A 22 -7.23 3.09 8.89
C GLU A 22 -5.75 3.34 8.59
N PHE A 23 -5.28 4.58 8.75
CA PHE A 23 -3.87 4.94 8.62
C PHE A 23 -2.98 4.19 9.62
N LYS A 24 -3.37 4.18 10.90
CA LYS A 24 -2.64 3.48 11.95
C LYS A 24 -2.58 1.96 11.71
N ILE A 25 -3.66 1.38 11.18
CA ILE A 25 -3.69 -0.05 10.82
C ILE A 25 -2.70 -0.34 9.69
N MET A 26 -2.66 0.51 8.66
CA MET A 26 -1.73 0.35 7.55
C MET A 26 -0.26 0.44 8.00
N ILE A 27 0.07 1.37 8.90
CA ILE A 27 1.43 1.47 9.46
C ILE A 27 1.82 0.19 10.20
N LYS A 28 0.95 -0.30 11.10
CA LYS A 28 1.23 -1.54 11.87
C LYS A 28 1.41 -2.76 10.97
N GLU A 29 0.75 -2.79 9.82
CA GLU A 29 0.94 -3.86 8.85
C GLU A 29 2.26 -3.68 8.09
N ALA A 30 2.62 -2.45 7.72
CA ALA A 30 3.90 -2.15 7.08
C ALA A 30 5.11 -2.46 7.98
N GLU A 31 4.99 -2.26 9.29
CA GLU A 31 6.02 -2.61 10.29
C GLU A 31 6.36 -4.11 10.32
N LYS A 32 5.45 -4.99 9.87
CA LYS A 32 5.72 -6.43 9.76
C LYS A 32 6.49 -6.79 8.49
N GLY A 33 6.61 -5.84 7.55
CA GLY A 33 7.32 -6.02 6.30
C GLY A 33 8.84 -6.01 6.48
N PRO A 34 9.59 -6.39 5.44
CA PRO A 34 11.04 -6.25 5.43
C PRO A 34 11.43 -4.78 5.54
N PHE A 35 12.45 -4.50 6.36
CA PHE A 35 13.08 -3.19 6.37
C PHE A 35 14.06 -3.08 5.20
N TYR A 36 13.85 -2.09 4.33
CA TYR A 36 14.74 -1.80 3.22
C TYR A 36 15.72 -0.71 3.59
N SER A 37 16.97 -0.87 3.19
CA SER A 37 17.94 0.21 3.19
C SER A 37 17.51 1.34 2.23
N ILE A 38 18.13 2.50 2.39
CA ILE A 38 17.91 3.65 1.50
C ILE A 38 18.20 3.26 0.04
N GLN A 39 19.27 2.51 -0.20
CA GLN A 39 19.69 2.09 -1.54
C GLN A 39 18.65 1.17 -2.20
N GLU A 40 18.16 0.17 -1.47
CA GLU A 40 17.11 -0.73 -1.94
C GLU A 40 15.80 0.01 -2.23
N THR A 41 15.43 0.94 -1.35
CA THR A 41 14.23 1.75 -1.50
C THR A 41 14.31 2.61 -2.76
N THR A 42 15.45 3.26 -3.01
CA THR A 42 15.67 4.05 -4.23
C THR A 42 15.51 3.20 -5.49
N LEU A 43 16.10 2.00 -5.53
CA LEU A 43 15.97 1.09 -6.67
C LEU A 43 14.53 0.63 -6.91
N ILE A 44 13.77 0.36 -5.84
CA ILE A 44 12.35 -0.02 -5.94
C ILE A 44 11.54 1.13 -6.53
N ILE A 45 11.75 2.36 -6.02
CA ILE A 45 11.05 3.55 -6.50
C ILE A 45 11.41 3.85 -7.95
N ASP A 46 12.68 3.77 -8.34
CA ASP A 46 13.12 4.05 -9.71
C ASP A 46 12.57 3.03 -10.71
N LYS A 47 12.52 1.74 -10.34
CA LYS A 47 11.86 0.70 -11.15
C LYS A 47 10.37 0.95 -11.27
N TRP A 48 9.70 1.32 -10.19
CA TRP A 48 8.28 1.64 -10.19
C TRP A 48 7.98 2.84 -11.09
N LYS A 49 8.75 3.93 -10.95
CA LYS A 49 8.67 5.11 -11.81
C LYS A 49 8.89 4.74 -13.27
N SER A 50 9.96 3.99 -13.59
CA SER A 50 10.25 3.58 -14.97
C SER A 50 9.14 2.72 -15.59
N LYS A 51 8.42 1.94 -14.79
CA LYS A 51 7.31 1.09 -15.25
C LYS A 51 6.04 1.87 -15.56
N TYR A 52 5.81 3.00 -14.90
CA TYR A 52 4.56 3.79 -14.98
C TYR A 52 4.77 5.23 -15.43
N ALA A 53 6.00 5.62 -15.76
CA ALA A 53 6.30 6.88 -16.43
C ALA A 53 5.76 6.78 -17.86
N PHE A 54 4.66 7.49 -18.11
CA PHE A 54 4.18 7.81 -19.44
C PHE A 54 5.01 8.95 -20.03
#